data_AF-D5L7Y5-F1
#
_entry.id   AF-D5L7Y5-F1
#
_cell.length_a   1.000
_cell.length_b   1.000
_cell.length_c   1.000
_cell.angle_alpha   90.00
_cell.angle_beta   90.00
_cell.angle_gamma   90.00
#
_symmetry.space_group_name_H-M   'P 1'
#
loop_
_entity.id
_entity.type
_entity.pdbx_description
1 polymer ?
#
loop_
_entity_poly.entity_id
_entity_poly.type
_entity_poly.pdbx_seq_one_letter_code
_entity_poly.pdbx_strand_id
1 'polypeptide(L)'
;FTGDFHAIGAANNLLAALIDNHVYWGNKLDIDTRRVTWRRAVDMNDRALRSIVSSLGGAANGYPREAGFDITVASEVMAIFCLATDLADLQRRLGQIQIGQTRDKKAVTAKDLSAAGSMAALLKDALAPNLVQTLENNPAFIHGGPFANIAHGCNSVIATKAALKLGDYVVTEAGFGADLGAEKFFDIKCRKAGLKPDCVVIVATIRALKMHGGVAKDDLKKENLEALEKGFANLERHVGNVKKYGVPVVVSVNRFSSDTETEMALIKRHCEKLGVECVLADQWAQGGAGAVELAKTVVRTIEEKPSGFHPLYPDDMTLWEKTRTIAREIYGASDISADKAVKDRFAELEKEGFGKFPICMAKTQY
;
A
#
# COMPACT_ATOMS: atom_id res chain seq x y z
N PHE A 1 9.94 14.41 11.16
CA PHE A 1 9.61 15.29 10.02
C PHE A 1 8.68 16.39 10.52
N THR A 2 7.42 16.46 10.10
CA THR A 2 6.45 17.50 10.52
C THR A 2 5.54 17.09 11.68
N GLY A 3 5.60 15.84 12.13
CA GLY A 3 4.85 15.34 13.29
C GLY A 3 3.69 14.39 12.94
N ASP A 4 3.43 14.14 11.65
CA ASP A 4 2.30 13.33 11.19
C ASP A 4 2.22 11.96 11.87
N PHE A 5 3.35 11.25 11.96
CA PHE A 5 3.37 9.91 12.56
C PHE A 5 3.14 9.96 14.07
N HIS A 6 3.57 11.04 14.75
CA HIS A 6 3.24 11.23 16.16
C HIS A 6 1.73 11.47 16.34
N ALA A 7 1.10 12.28 15.47
CA ALA A 7 -0.33 12.51 15.49
C ALA A 7 -1.13 11.22 15.23
N ILE A 8 -0.68 10.38 14.27
CA ILE A 8 -1.28 9.07 13.98
C ILE A 8 -1.14 8.12 15.16
N GLY A 9 0.05 8.03 15.76
CA GLY A 9 0.28 7.23 16.97
C GLY A 9 -0.59 7.70 18.14
N ALA A 10 -0.73 9.01 18.33
CA ALA A 10 -1.58 9.60 19.36
C ALA A 10 -3.07 9.26 19.13
N ALA A 11 -3.58 9.42 17.90
CA ALA A 11 -4.96 9.06 17.57
C ALA A 11 -5.22 7.55 17.77
N ASN A 12 -4.29 6.69 17.34
CA ASN A 12 -4.38 5.24 17.55
C ASN A 12 -4.46 4.88 19.04
N ASN A 13 -3.56 5.46 19.84
CA ASN A 13 -3.45 5.15 21.26
C ASN A 13 -4.55 5.82 22.10
N LEU A 14 -5.11 6.95 21.66
CA LEU A 14 -6.33 7.51 22.22
C LEU A 14 -7.50 6.51 22.10
N LEU A 15 -7.70 5.93 20.92
CA LEU A 15 -8.74 4.92 20.72
C LEU A 15 -8.51 3.70 21.63
N ALA A 16 -7.28 3.20 21.73
CA ALA A 16 -6.94 2.12 22.64
C ALA A 16 -7.23 2.46 24.12
N ALA A 17 -6.92 3.69 24.55
CA ALA A 17 -7.22 4.16 25.90
C ALA A 17 -8.73 4.27 26.15
N LEU A 18 -9.51 4.76 25.19
CA LEU A 18 -10.97 4.86 25.31
C LEU A 18 -11.64 3.48 25.40
N ILE A 19 -11.13 2.47 24.69
CA ILE A 19 -11.61 1.08 24.79
C ILE A 19 -11.47 0.58 26.22
N ASP A 20 -10.25 0.63 26.77
CA ASP A 20 -9.98 0.09 28.11
C ASP A 20 -10.68 0.91 29.20
N ASN A 21 -10.79 2.24 29.03
CA ASN A 21 -11.53 3.12 29.93
C ASN A 21 -13.04 2.84 29.93
N HIS A 22 -13.63 2.55 28.76
CA HIS A 22 -15.04 2.20 28.67
C HIS A 22 -15.35 0.88 29.39
N VAL A 23 -14.47 -0.12 29.24
CA VAL A 23 -14.57 -1.38 29.98
C VAL A 23 -14.45 -1.14 31.48
N TYR A 24 -13.48 -0.30 31.88
CA TYR A 24 -13.27 0.05 33.29
C TYR A 24 -14.51 0.66 33.96
N TRP A 25 -15.17 1.64 33.32
CA TRP A 25 -16.33 2.35 33.87
C TRP A 25 -17.69 1.65 33.63
N GLY A 26 -17.69 0.32 33.58
CA GLY A 26 -18.92 -0.49 33.59
C GLY A 26 -19.32 -1.07 32.24
N ASN A 27 -18.46 -1.00 31.22
CA ASN A 27 -18.57 -1.74 29.96
C ASN A 27 -19.98 -1.77 29.34
N LYS A 28 -20.64 -0.62 29.22
CA LYS A 28 -22.04 -0.53 28.75
C LYS A 28 -22.28 -1.07 27.34
N LEU A 29 -21.23 -1.22 26.54
CA LEU A 29 -21.28 -1.79 25.18
C LEU A 29 -21.07 -3.30 25.18
N ASP A 30 -20.84 -3.89 26.35
CA ASP A 30 -20.62 -5.31 26.53
C ASP A 30 -19.44 -5.89 25.72
N ILE A 31 -18.36 -5.11 25.62
CA ILE A 31 -17.14 -5.49 24.89
C ILE A 31 -16.54 -6.75 25.56
N ASP A 32 -16.31 -7.79 24.77
CA ASP A 32 -15.53 -8.95 25.21
C ASP A 32 -14.04 -8.60 25.07
N THR A 33 -13.33 -8.48 26.20
CA THR A 33 -11.92 -8.07 26.22
C THR A 33 -10.98 -9.03 25.47
N ARG A 34 -11.41 -10.28 25.26
CA ARG A 34 -10.68 -11.30 24.48
C ARG A 34 -10.89 -11.15 22.97
N ARG A 35 -11.88 -10.34 22.57
CA ARG A 35 -12.25 -10.08 21.17
C ARG A 35 -11.93 -8.65 20.75
N VAL A 36 -11.14 -7.92 21.53
CA VAL A 36 -10.59 -6.62 21.11
C VAL A 36 -9.51 -6.86 20.07
N THR A 37 -9.77 -6.44 18.84
CA THR A 37 -8.81 -6.54 17.73
C THR A 37 -7.91 -5.30 17.64
N TRP A 38 -8.34 -4.17 18.21
CA TRP A 38 -7.56 -2.94 18.20
C TRP A 38 -6.31 -3.03 19.09
N ARG A 39 -5.15 -2.88 18.47
CA ARG A 39 -3.82 -2.89 19.12
C ARG A 39 -3.32 -1.46 19.36
N ARG A 40 -2.30 -1.34 20.21
CA ARG A 40 -1.59 -0.06 20.41
C ARG A 40 -0.53 0.13 19.34
N ALA A 41 0.05 1.32 19.25
CA ALA A 41 1.07 1.61 18.26
C ALA A 41 2.24 2.43 18.83
N VAL A 42 3.46 2.14 18.35
CA VAL A 42 4.66 2.92 18.65
C VAL A 42 5.59 2.90 17.45
N ASP A 43 6.19 4.04 17.10
CA ASP A 43 7.08 4.15 15.95
C ASP A 43 8.53 3.81 16.32
N MET A 44 8.71 2.60 16.86
CA MET A 44 10.00 2.03 17.25
C MET A 44 10.02 0.54 16.96
N ASN A 45 11.18 0.02 16.55
CA ASN A 45 11.40 -1.40 16.33
C ASN A 45 11.54 -2.16 17.66
N ASP A 46 10.47 -2.23 18.44
CA ASP A 46 10.44 -2.87 19.75
C ASP A 46 9.73 -4.23 19.70
N ARG A 47 10.52 -5.31 19.65
CA ARG A 47 9.98 -6.68 19.60
C ARG A 47 9.29 -7.09 20.91
N ALA A 48 9.61 -6.46 22.05
CA ALA A 48 9.12 -6.87 23.36
C ALA A 48 7.61 -6.56 23.53
N LEU A 49 7.09 -5.61 22.75
CA LEU A 49 5.71 -5.16 22.83
C LEU A 49 4.75 -5.93 21.89
N ARG A 50 5.24 -6.93 21.14
CA ARG A 50 4.41 -7.70 20.19
C ARG A 50 3.21 -8.38 20.87
N SER A 51 3.45 -8.95 22.05
CA SER A 51 2.45 -9.62 22.87
C SER A 51 2.66 -9.24 24.33
N ILE A 52 1.65 -8.64 24.94
CA ILE A 52 1.66 -8.21 26.33
C ILE A 52 0.35 -8.59 27.02
N VAL A 53 0.35 -8.55 28.35
CA VAL A 53 -0.89 -8.48 29.14
C VAL A 53 -0.99 -7.07 29.73
N SER A 54 -2.08 -6.36 29.45
CA SER A 54 -2.30 -5.00 29.95
C SER A 54 -3.20 -4.98 31.18
N SER A 55 -3.28 -3.82 31.86
CA SER A 55 -4.23 -3.56 32.95
C SER A 55 -4.10 -4.48 34.16
N LEU A 56 -2.85 -4.73 34.59
CA LEU A 56 -2.51 -5.49 35.79
C LEU A 56 -2.44 -4.59 37.03
N GLY A 57 -2.37 -5.20 38.22
CA GLY A 57 -2.13 -4.47 39.48
C GLY A 57 -3.37 -4.16 40.33
N GLY A 58 -4.48 -4.89 40.11
CA GLY A 58 -5.68 -4.82 40.94
C GLY A 58 -6.79 -3.92 40.36
N ALA A 59 -7.90 -3.81 41.10
CA ALA A 59 -9.16 -3.26 40.59
C ALA A 59 -9.07 -1.80 40.10
N ALA A 60 -8.17 -0.99 40.65
CA ALA A 60 -7.98 0.40 40.25
C ALA A 60 -7.32 0.58 38.88
N ASN A 61 -6.71 -0.48 38.32
CA ASN A 61 -5.84 -0.39 37.14
C ASN A 61 -6.47 -0.99 35.86
N GLY A 62 -7.73 -1.42 35.92
CA GLY A 62 -8.46 -1.98 34.78
C GLY A 62 -8.74 -3.47 34.88
N TYR A 63 -9.15 -4.05 33.75
CA TYR A 63 -9.46 -5.47 33.59
C TYR A 63 -8.36 -6.13 32.73
N PRO A 64 -7.63 -7.13 33.24
CA PRO A 64 -6.55 -7.77 32.49
C PRO A 64 -7.00 -8.34 31.16
N ARG A 65 -6.19 -8.14 30.11
CA ARG A 65 -6.40 -8.74 28.79
C ARG A 65 -5.09 -8.88 28.02
N GLU A 66 -5.08 -9.79 27.05
CA GLU A 66 -4.03 -9.86 26.05
C GLU A 66 -4.11 -8.63 25.11
N ALA A 67 -2.95 -8.09 24.77
CA ALA A 67 -2.80 -6.93 23.91
C ALA A 67 -1.44 -6.98 23.19
N GLY A 68 -1.14 -5.93 22.43
CA GLY A 68 0.18 -5.75 21.85
C GLY A 68 0.28 -4.41 21.13
N PHE A 69 1.47 -4.16 20.63
CA PHE A 69 1.80 -3.00 19.81
C PHE A 69 2.19 -3.41 18.41
N ASP A 70 1.77 -2.59 17.46
CA ASP A 70 2.31 -2.59 16.10
C ASP A 70 3.15 -1.33 15.88
N ILE A 71 3.96 -1.33 14.82
CA ILE A 71 4.63 -0.10 14.41
C ILE A 71 3.61 0.90 13.87
N THR A 72 3.75 2.20 14.13
CA THR A 72 2.71 3.21 13.82
C THR A 72 2.21 3.19 12.38
N VAL A 73 3.11 2.96 11.41
CA VAL A 73 2.77 2.86 9.97
C VAL A 73 1.88 1.66 9.62
N ALA A 74 1.77 0.67 10.51
CA ALA A 74 0.90 -0.49 10.37
C ALA A 74 -0.53 -0.24 10.89
N SER A 75 -0.76 0.87 11.60
CA SER A 75 -2.09 1.23 12.13
C SER A 75 -3.11 1.44 11.01
N GLU A 76 -4.36 1.02 11.23
CA GLU A 76 -5.49 1.36 10.35
C GLU A 76 -5.70 2.87 10.26
N VAL A 77 -5.33 3.63 11.31
CA VAL A 77 -5.34 5.10 11.26
C VAL A 77 -4.44 5.62 10.14
N MET A 78 -3.27 5.02 9.90
CA MET A 78 -2.39 5.38 8.78
C MET A 78 -3.06 5.09 7.43
N ALA A 79 -3.72 3.94 7.29
CA ALA A 79 -4.43 3.58 6.06
C ALA A 79 -5.61 4.52 5.79
N ILE A 80 -6.40 4.84 6.80
CA ILE A 80 -7.52 5.80 6.73
C ILE A 80 -7.00 7.20 6.39
N PHE A 81 -5.93 7.64 7.05
CA PHE A 81 -5.27 8.92 6.77
C PHE A 81 -4.83 9.02 5.30
N CYS A 82 -4.27 7.95 4.75
CA CYS A 82 -3.82 7.94 3.36
C CYS A 82 -4.97 7.84 2.34
N LEU A 83 -6.17 7.40 2.73
CA LEU A 83 -7.32 7.25 1.83
C LEU A 83 -8.41 8.32 2.01
N ALA A 84 -8.32 9.15 3.04
CA ALA A 84 -9.26 10.23 3.28
C ALA A 84 -9.16 11.30 2.18
N THR A 85 -10.29 11.92 1.83
CA THR A 85 -10.32 13.04 0.86
C THR A 85 -10.28 14.41 1.52
N ASP A 86 -10.69 14.49 2.77
CA ASP A 86 -10.79 15.70 3.59
C ASP A 86 -10.99 15.30 5.07
N LEU A 87 -11.07 16.28 5.97
CA LEU A 87 -11.21 16.06 7.40
C LEU A 87 -12.55 15.39 7.78
N ALA A 88 -13.63 15.68 7.05
CA ALA A 88 -14.94 15.08 7.32
C ALA A 88 -14.96 13.60 6.90
N ASP A 89 -14.37 13.28 5.75
CA ASP A 89 -14.17 11.90 5.30
C ASP A 89 -13.25 11.13 6.25
N LEU A 90 -12.16 11.76 6.72
CA LEU A 90 -11.28 11.20 7.74
C LEU A 90 -12.08 10.84 9.01
N GLN A 91 -12.79 11.80 9.60
CA GLN A 91 -13.58 11.58 10.82
C GLN A 91 -14.63 10.47 10.63
N ARG A 92 -15.31 10.45 9.48
CA ARG A 92 -16.29 9.41 9.14
C ARG A 92 -15.66 8.03 9.11
N ARG A 93 -14.50 7.87 8.46
CA ARG A 93 -13.76 6.59 8.38
C ARG A 93 -13.24 6.15 9.73
N LEU A 94 -12.67 7.07 10.51
CA LEU A 94 -12.22 6.77 11.87
C LEU A 94 -13.36 6.23 12.73
N GLY A 95 -14.57 6.79 12.62
CA GLY A 95 -15.75 6.27 13.31
C GLY A 95 -16.20 4.87 12.88
N GLN A 96 -15.84 4.42 11.67
CA GLN A 96 -16.21 3.11 11.13
C GLN A 96 -15.22 1.99 11.50
N ILE A 97 -14.09 2.32 12.12
CA ILE A 97 -13.11 1.34 12.61
C ILE A 97 -13.81 0.34 13.54
N GLN A 98 -13.72 -0.95 13.23
CA GLN A 98 -14.15 -2.02 14.12
C GLN A 98 -13.03 -2.32 15.14
N ILE A 99 -13.32 -2.13 16.42
CA ILE A 99 -12.33 -2.27 17.50
C ILE A 99 -12.33 -3.65 18.16
N GLY A 100 -13.39 -4.43 17.93
CA GLY A 100 -13.63 -5.72 18.54
C GLY A 100 -15.09 -6.11 18.51
N GLN A 101 -15.47 -7.05 19.38
CA GLN A 101 -16.84 -7.59 19.43
C GLN A 101 -17.39 -7.64 20.85
N THR A 102 -18.71 -7.63 20.95
CA THR A 102 -19.42 -7.95 22.19
C THR A 102 -19.38 -9.45 22.50
N ARG A 103 -19.86 -9.86 23.68
CA ARG A 103 -20.01 -11.29 24.05
C ARG A 103 -20.92 -12.05 23.09
N ASP A 104 -21.92 -11.36 22.54
CA ASP A 104 -22.84 -11.87 21.51
C ASP A 104 -22.27 -11.77 20.07
N LYS A 105 -20.97 -11.48 19.93
CA LYS A 105 -20.26 -11.36 18.64
C LYS A 105 -20.75 -10.23 17.73
N LYS A 106 -21.37 -9.18 18.28
CA LYS A 106 -21.70 -7.97 17.52
C LYS A 106 -20.47 -7.07 17.42
N ALA A 107 -20.21 -6.51 16.24
CA ALA A 107 -19.10 -5.58 16.06
C ALA A 107 -19.31 -4.31 16.89
N VAL A 108 -18.23 -3.80 17.47
CA VAL A 108 -18.18 -2.50 18.15
C VAL A 108 -17.23 -1.59 17.40
N THR A 109 -17.62 -0.33 17.20
CA THR A 109 -16.88 0.64 16.42
C THR A 109 -16.31 1.78 17.27
N ALA A 110 -15.35 2.51 16.73
CA ALA A 110 -14.83 3.73 17.37
C ALA A 110 -15.90 4.81 17.55
N LYS A 111 -16.95 4.83 16.70
CA LYS A 111 -18.10 5.72 16.87
C LYS A 111 -18.92 5.36 18.11
N ASP A 112 -19.06 4.08 18.45
CA ASP A 112 -19.79 3.64 19.66
C ASP A 112 -19.11 4.14 20.94
N LEU A 113 -17.80 4.40 20.88
CA LEU A 113 -17.00 5.04 21.94
C LEU A 113 -16.91 6.56 21.81
N SER A 114 -17.60 7.18 20.87
CA SER A 114 -17.51 8.61 20.57
C SER A 114 -16.07 9.10 20.29
N ALA A 115 -15.19 8.22 19.80
CA ALA A 115 -13.76 8.52 19.63
C ALA A 115 -13.44 9.33 18.36
N ALA A 116 -14.30 9.22 17.33
CA ALA A 116 -14.01 9.72 15.98
C ALA A 116 -13.63 11.21 15.93
N GLY A 117 -14.37 12.07 16.64
CA GLY A 117 -14.10 13.51 16.65
C GLY A 117 -12.77 13.85 17.30
N SER A 118 -12.45 13.23 18.44
CA SER A 118 -11.19 13.45 19.16
C SER A 118 -9.98 12.92 18.37
N MET A 119 -10.12 11.77 17.70
CA MET A 119 -9.07 11.27 16.80
C MET A 119 -8.86 12.20 15.61
N ALA A 120 -9.94 12.70 14.99
CA ALA A 120 -9.85 13.66 13.90
C ALA A 120 -9.20 14.99 14.33
N ALA A 121 -9.50 15.46 15.55
CA ALA A 121 -8.87 16.65 16.11
C ALA A 121 -7.35 16.50 16.27
N LEU A 122 -6.87 15.33 16.73
CA LEU A 122 -5.45 15.02 16.82
C LEU A 122 -4.75 14.99 15.45
N LEU A 123 -5.50 14.69 14.39
CA LEU A 123 -4.99 14.57 13.02
C LEU A 123 -5.21 15.82 12.16
N LYS A 124 -5.83 16.86 12.71
CA LYS A 124 -6.28 18.04 11.94
C LYS A 124 -5.14 18.67 11.13
N ASP A 125 -4.04 19.00 11.79
CA ASP A 125 -2.90 19.65 11.12
C ASP A 125 -2.07 18.64 10.33
N ALA A 126 -1.92 17.42 10.88
CA ALA A 126 -1.22 16.32 10.22
C ALA A 126 -1.82 15.99 8.86
N LEU A 127 -3.12 16.23 8.62
CA LEU A 127 -3.79 15.92 7.36
C LEU A 127 -3.34 16.83 6.18
N ALA A 128 -2.60 17.90 6.46
CA ALA A 128 -2.08 18.81 5.44
C ALA A 128 -0.81 18.23 4.76
N PRO A 129 -0.78 18.09 3.42
CA PRO A 129 0.40 17.60 2.71
C PRO A 129 1.66 18.44 2.96
N ASN A 130 2.78 17.79 3.25
CA ASN A 130 4.05 18.48 3.51
C ASN A 130 4.80 18.75 2.20
N LEU A 131 4.91 20.03 1.83
CA LEU A 131 5.72 20.45 0.69
C LEU A 131 7.21 20.48 1.05
N VAL A 132 8.01 19.80 0.23
CA VAL A 132 9.47 19.83 0.23
C VAL A 132 9.96 19.97 -1.21
N GLN A 133 11.26 19.77 -1.44
CA GLN A 133 11.85 19.84 -2.77
C GLN A 133 12.89 18.75 -3.00
N THR A 134 13.11 18.42 -4.27
CA THR A 134 14.24 17.59 -4.73
C THR A 134 15.56 18.37 -4.63
N LEU A 135 16.69 17.71 -4.88
CA LEU A 135 18.00 18.39 -4.96
C LEU A 135 18.06 19.46 -6.07
N GLU A 136 17.18 19.36 -7.07
CA GLU A 136 17.05 20.29 -8.20
C GLU A 136 15.85 21.24 -8.02
N ASN A 137 15.43 21.44 -6.77
CA ASN A 137 14.39 22.40 -6.38
C ASN A 137 12.99 22.13 -6.94
N ASN A 138 12.74 20.97 -7.55
CA ASN A 138 11.38 20.61 -7.97
C ASN A 138 10.51 20.33 -6.73
N PRO A 139 9.25 20.80 -6.71
CA PRO A 139 8.36 20.59 -5.58
C PRO A 139 8.01 19.10 -5.43
N ALA A 140 7.97 18.63 -4.18
CA ALA A 140 7.57 17.27 -3.84
C ALA A 140 6.70 17.25 -2.60
N PHE A 141 5.66 16.42 -2.58
CA PHE A 141 4.87 16.15 -1.38
C PHE A 141 5.33 14.85 -0.72
N ILE A 142 5.60 14.89 0.59
CA ILE A 142 5.81 13.70 1.42
C ILE A 142 4.67 13.64 2.43
N HIS A 143 3.75 12.68 2.30
CA HIS A 143 2.56 12.65 3.15
C HIS A 143 1.94 11.25 3.25
N GLY A 144 1.89 10.71 4.47
CA GLY A 144 1.46 9.34 4.75
C GLY A 144 2.47 8.28 4.33
N GLY A 145 2.28 7.05 4.82
CA GLY A 145 3.18 5.93 4.54
C GLY A 145 2.67 4.63 5.16
N PRO A 146 1.58 4.04 4.65
CA PRO A 146 1.08 2.77 5.12
C PRO A 146 1.95 1.62 4.62
N PHE A 147 1.90 0.49 5.31
CA PHE A 147 2.48 -0.76 4.78
C PHE A 147 1.86 -1.16 3.43
N ALA A 148 2.65 -1.87 2.60
CA ALA A 148 2.23 -2.36 1.29
C ALA A 148 1.79 -3.84 1.29
N ASN A 149 1.76 -4.50 2.46
CA ASN A 149 1.20 -5.84 2.63
C ASN A 149 -0.21 -5.79 3.25
N ILE A 150 -0.33 -5.40 4.52
CA ILE A 150 -1.60 -5.30 5.25
C ILE A 150 -2.40 -4.03 4.91
N ALA A 151 -1.79 -3.11 4.16
CA ALA A 151 -2.44 -1.93 3.60
C ALA A 151 -1.97 -1.70 2.15
N HIS A 152 -2.36 -0.57 1.57
CA HIS A 152 -2.23 -0.31 0.13
C HIS A 152 -0.87 0.26 -0.30
N GLY A 153 0.01 0.63 0.63
CA GLY A 153 1.39 1.00 0.29
C GLY A 153 1.58 2.29 -0.51
N CYS A 154 0.65 3.25 -0.44
CA CYS A 154 0.75 4.50 -1.18
C CYS A 154 0.76 5.72 -0.25
N ASN A 155 1.34 6.82 -0.71
CA ASN A 155 1.16 8.13 -0.07
C ASN A 155 -0.31 8.58 -0.14
N SER A 156 -0.66 9.61 0.61
CA SER A 156 -2.05 10.04 0.77
C SER A 156 -2.75 10.47 -0.54
N VAL A 157 -4.07 10.25 -0.59
CA VAL A 157 -4.97 10.77 -1.63
C VAL A 157 -4.96 12.29 -1.66
N ILE A 158 -4.94 12.96 -0.52
CA ILE A 158 -4.94 14.43 -0.43
C ILE A 158 -3.70 15.01 -1.12
N ALA A 159 -2.51 14.46 -0.85
CA ALA A 159 -1.28 14.92 -1.50
C ALA A 159 -1.31 14.68 -3.01
N THR A 160 -1.73 13.49 -3.46
CA THR A 160 -1.84 13.20 -4.91
C THR A 160 -2.85 14.12 -5.59
N LYS A 161 -4.03 14.36 -5.00
CA LYS A 161 -5.04 15.26 -5.57
C LYS A 161 -4.60 16.71 -5.58
N ALA A 162 -3.94 17.18 -4.52
CA ALA A 162 -3.36 18.52 -4.48
C ALA A 162 -2.31 18.70 -5.57
N ALA A 163 -1.39 17.74 -5.73
CA ALA A 163 -0.40 17.75 -6.80
C ALA A 163 -1.04 17.82 -8.20
N LEU A 164 -2.09 17.02 -8.44
CA LEU A 164 -2.80 16.98 -9.74
C LEU A 164 -3.53 18.30 -10.07
N LYS A 165 -3.74 19.17 -9.07
CA LYS A 165 -4.30 20.52 -9.29
C LYS A 165 -3.23 21.60 -9.43
N LEU A 166 -1.99 21.30 -9.05
CA LEU A 166 -0.89 22.27 -8.99
C LEU A 166 0.17 22.05 -10.08
N GLY A 167 0.27 20.86 -10.66
CA GLY A 167 1.22 20.55 -11.73
C GLY A 167 0.57 19.80 -12.89
N ASP A 168 1.16 19.95 -14.07
CA ASP A 168 0.69 19.28 -15.30
C ASP A 168 0.97 17.77 -15.28
N TYR A 169 2.07 17.37 -14.62
CA TYR A 169 2.46 15.97 -14.43
C TYR A 169 2.70 15.70 -12.95
N VAL A 170 2.15 14.59 -12.46
CA VAL A 170 2.34 14.12 -11.08
C VAL A 170 2.91 12.72 -11.11
N VAL A 171 4.16 12.59 -10.64
CA VAL A 171 4.80 11.30 -10.43
C VAL A 171 4.55 10.86 -8.99
N THR A 172 4.06 9.63 -8.82
CA THR A 172 3.83 8.99 -7.53
C THR A 172 4.22 7.52 -7.63
N GLU A 173 4.32 6.84 -6.49
CA GLU A 173 4.77 5.45 -6.41
C GLU A 173 3.95 4.65 -5.40
N ALA A 174 4.14 3.33 -5.42
CA ALA A 174 3.58 2.42 -4.45
C ALA A 174 4.67 1.43 -4.01
N GLY A 175 4.62 1.00 -2.75
CA GLY A 175 5.61 0.10 -2.17
C GLY A 175 5.59 -1.32 -2.76
N PHE A 176 6.73 -2.00 -2.72
CA PHE A 176 6.97 -3.33 -3.31
C PHE A 176 6.87 -3.35 -4.85
N GLY A 177 6.72 -4.54 -5.44
CA GLY A 177 6.56 -4.73 -6.88
C GLY A 177 5.16 -4.38 -7.37
N ALA A 178 4.97 -4.37 -8.70
CA ALA A 178 3.68 -4.04 -9.31
C ALA A 178 2.57 -5.08 -9.01
N ASP A 179 2.93 -6.26 -8.53
CA ASP A 179 2.02 -7.29 -8.05
C ASP A 179 1.37 -6.96 -6.70
N LEU A 180 1.98 -6.10 -5.89
CA LEU A 180 1.41 -5.62 -4.62
C LEU A 180 1.09 -4.13 -4.69
N GLY A 181 2.11 -3.30 -4.88
CA GLY A 181 1.96 -1.84 -4.84
C GLY A 181 1.05 -1.31 -5.93
N ALA A 182 1.33 -1.64 -7.20
CA ALA A 182 0.55 -1.13 -8.31
C ALA A 182 -0.88 -1.68 -8.32
N GLU A 183 -1.06 -2.99 -8.06
CA GLU A 183 -2.40 -3.60 -7.88
C GLU A 183 -3.22 -2.83 -6.85
N LYS A 184 -2.68 -2.59 -5.65
CA LYS A 184 -3.39 -1.85 -4.59
C LYS A 184 -3.55 -0.37 -4.90
N PHE A 185 -2.60 0.24 -5.60
CA PHE A 185 -2.76 1.61 -6.10
C PHE A 185 -3.97 1.69 -7.04
N PHE A 186 -4.14 0.74 -7.96
CA PHE A 186 -5.26 0.71 -8.89
C PHE A 186 -6.58 0.29 -8.21
N ASP A 187 -6.61 -0.87 -7.56
CA ASP A 187 -7.84 -1.48 -7.05
C ASP A 187 -8.30 -0.90 -5.72
N ILE A 188 -7.44 -0.18 -4.97
CA ILE A 188 -7.82 0.49 -3.72
C ILE A 188 -7.75 2.00 -3.87
N LYS A 189 -6.56 2.58 -4.10
CA LYS A 189 -6.39 4.05 -4.07
C LYS A 189 -7.15 4.73 -5.22
N CYS A 190 -6.92 4.33 -6.47
CA CYS A 190 -7.60 4.90 -7.63
C CYS A 190 -9.10 4.66 -7.57
N ARG A 191 -9.53 3.42 -7.27
CA ARG A 191 -10.95 3.06 -7.10
C ARG A 191 -11.66 3.96 -6.09
N LYS A 192 -11.07 4.20 -4.91
CA LYS A 192 -11.69 5.01 -3.84
C LYS A 192 -11.59 6.52 -4.09
N ALA A 193 -10.52 6.97 -4.75
CA ALA A 193 -10.25 8.39 -4.95
C ALA A 193 -10.75 8.95 -6.29
N GLY A 194 -11.17 8.08 -7.22
CA GLY A 194 -11.56 8.45 -8.59
C GLY A 194 -10.37 8.88 -9.44
N LEU A 195 -9.17 8.36 -9.16
CA LEU A 195 -7.95 8.68 -9.92
C LEU A 195 -7.85 7.77 -11.15
N LYS A 196 -7.34 8.31 -12.25
CA LYS A 196 -7.12 7.60 -13.50
C LYS A 196 -5.66 7.80 -13.92
N PRO A 197 -4.80 6.78 -13.79
CA PRO A 197 -3.38 6.91 -14.15
C PRO A 197 -3.20 6.94 -15.66
N ASP A 198 -2.41 7.88 -16.17
CA ASP A 198 -2.17 8.06 -17.61
C ASP A 198 -1.04 7.18 -18.14
N CYS A 199 -0.04 6.85 -17.31
CA CYS A 199 1.08 6.00 -17.66
C CYS A 199 1.68 5.37 -16.40
N VAL A 200 2.31 4.21 -16.54
CA VAL A 200 3.06 3.52 -15.48
C VAL A 200 4.49 3.32 -15.93
N VAL A 201 5.44 3.65 -15.05
CA VAL A 201 6.85 3.31 -15.23
C VAL A 201 7.16 2.09 -14.35
N ILE A 202 7.58 0.99 -14.96
CA ILE A 202 8.09 -0.19 -14.23
C ILE A 202 9.61 -0.09 -14.19
N VAL A 203 10.16 0.02 -12.98
CA VAL A 203 11.61 0.11 -12.76
C VAL A 203 12.21 -1.29 -12.65
N ALA A 204 13.32 -1.52 -13.35
CA ALA A 204 14.11 -2.74 -13.28
C ALA A 204 15.62 -2.45 -13.22
N THR A 205 16.41 -3.48 -12.91
CA THR A 205 17.88 -3.44 -13.03
C THR A 205 18.36 -4.76 -13.62
N ILE A 206 19.45 -4.74 -14.41
CA ILE A 206 20.07 -5.96 -14.96
C ILE A 206 20.41 -6.96 -13.84
N ARG A 207 20.95 -6.46 -12.73
CA ARG A 207 21.30 -7.27 -11.57
C ARG A 207 20.08 -7.94 -10.93
N ALA A 208 18.97 -7.24 -10.73
CA ALA A 208 17.76 -7.85 -10.17
C ALA A 208 17.18 -8.92 -11.10
N LEU A 209 17.17 -8.68 -12.42
CA LEU A 209 16.73 -9.68 -13.38
C LEU A 209 17.65 -10.91 -13.36
N LYS A 210 18.98 -10.74 -13.31
CA LYS A 210 19.91 -11.87 -13.12
C LYS A 210 19.64 -12.65 -11.83
N MET A 211 19.27 -11.99 -10.73
CA MET A 211 18.83 -12.68 -9.50
C MET A 211 17.59 -13.54 -9.75
N HIS A 212 16.57 -13.00 -10.44
CA HIS A 212 15.40 -13.79 -10.84
C HIS A 212 15.75 -14.94 -11.80
N GLY A 213 16.84 -14.82 -12.57
CA GLY A 213 17.43 -15.90 -13.35
C GLY A 213 18.12 -17.00 -12.54
N GLY A 214 18.38 -16.76 -11.26
CA GLY A 214 19.04 -17.69 -10.33
C GLY A 214 20.48 -17.33 -9.95
N VAL A 215 20.97 -16.14 -10.32
CA VAL A 215 22.32 -15.70 -9.93
C VAL A 215 22.33 -15.25 -8.46
N ALA A 216 23.27 -15.79 -7.68
CA ALA A 216 23.46 -15.38 -6.29
C ALA A 216 23.87 -13.90 -6.18
N LYS A 217 23.51 -13.27 -5.06
CA LYS A 217 23.72 -11.84 -4.82
C LYS A 217 25.18 -11.39 -5.04
N ASP A 218 26.13 -12.23 -4.69
CA ASP A 218 27.56 -11.91 -4.73
C ASP A 218 28.17 -12.03 -6.15
N ASP A 219 27.48 -12.67 -7.09
CA ASP A 219 27.96 -12.89 -8.46
C ASP A 219 27.36 -11.94 -9.52
N LEU A 220 26.54 -10.98 -9.10
CA LEU A 220 25.75 -10.13 -10.02
C LEU A 220 26.55 -9.16 -10.88
N LYS A 221 27.84 -8.95 -10.59
CA LYS A 221 28.70 -8.03 -11.35
C LYS A 221 29.20 -8.61 -12.66
N LYS A 222 29.16 -9.94 -12.83
CA LYS A 222 29.60 -10.62 -14.05
C LYS A 222 28.47 -10.57 -15.09
N GLU A 223 28.83 -10.37 -16.36
CA GLU A 223 27.87 -10.47 -17.46
C GLU A 223 27.26 -11.88 -17.47
N ASN A 224 25.93 -11.97 -17.58
CA ASN A 224 25.26 -13.27 -17.73
C ASN A 224 23.93 -13.11 -18.49
N LEU A 225 24.00 -13.26 -19.81
CA LEU A 225 22.86 -13.11 -20.72
C LEU A 225 21.79 -14.19 -20.51
N GLU A 226 22.20 -15.43 -20.22
CA GLU A 226 21.27 -16.54 -20.01
C GLU A 226 20.42 -16.33 -18.75
N ALA A 227 21.06 -15.94 -17.64
CA ALA A 227 20.33 -15.62 -16.43
C ALA A 227 19.45 -14.38 -16.60
N LEU A 228 19.92 -13.38 -17.34
CA LEU A 228 19.15 -12.18 -17.63
C LEU A 228 17.89 -12.51 -18.44
N GLU A 229 18.01 -13.33 -19.49
CA GLU A 229 16.89 -13.80 -20.31
C GLU A 229 15.88 -14.60 -19.48
N LYS A 230 16.35 -15.53 -18.64
CA LYS A 230 15.50 -16.30 -17.74
C LYS A 230 14.78 -15.42 -16.72
N GLY A 231 15.48 -14.44 -16.15
CA GLY A 231 14.94 -13.52 -15.17
C GLY A 231 13.96 -12.48 -15.75
N PHE A 232 14.03 -12.23 -17.06
CA PHE A 232 13.12 -11.32 -17.75
C PHE A 232 11.65 -11.73 -17.59
N ALA A 233 11.36 -13.02 -17.37
CA ALA A 233 10.02 -13.52 -17.07
C ALA A 233 9.31 -12.77 -15.91
N ASN A 234 10.07 -12.28 -14.92
CA ASN A 234 9.52 -11.45 -13.85
C ASN A 234 9.02 -10.09 -14.38
N LEU A 235 9.85 -9.37 -15.14
CA LEU A 235 9.48 -8.08 -15.74
C LEU A 235 8.34 -8.24 -16.75
N GLU A 236 8.39 -9.29 -17.57
CA GLU A 236 7.32 -9.64 -18.51
C GLU A 236 5.97 -9.81 -17.80
N ARG A 237 5.94 -10.53 -16.67
CA ARG A 237 4.73 -10.67 -15.85
C ARG A 237 4.24 -9.32 -15.36
N HIS A 238 5.11 -8.47 -14.82
CA HIS A 238 4.70 -7.15 -14.32
C HIS A 238 4.16 -6.24 -15.43
N VAL A 239 4.81 -6.22 -16.60
CA VAL A 239 4.31 -5.50 -17.78
C VAL A 239 2.93 -6.03 -18.20
N GLY A 240 2.78 -7.35 -18.29
CA GLY A 240 1.51 -8.00 -18.61
C GLY A 240 0.42 -7.65 -17.61
N ASN A 241 0.73 -7.63 -16.31
CA ASN A 241 -0.21 -7.28 -15.25
C ASN A 241 -0.70 -5.84 -15.34
N VAL A 242 0.21 -4.86 -15.55
CA VAL A 242 -0.20 -3.46 -15.67
C VAL A 242 -1.09 -3.25 -16.90
N LYS A 243 -0.79 -3.93 -18.02
CA LYS A 243 -1.63 -3.88 -19.21
C LYS A 243 -3.07 -4.38 -18.97
N LYS A 244 -3.31 -5.27 -17.99
CA LYS A 244 -4.66 -5.71 -17.62
C LYS A 244 -5.54 -4.60 -17.05
N TYR A 245 -4.94 -3.51 -16.59
CA TYR A 245 -5.68 -2.33 -16.12
C TYR A 245 -5.94 -1.31 -17.24
N GLY A 246 -5.51 -1.59 -18.47
CA GLY A 246 -5.65 -0.66 -19.60
C GLY A 246 -4.74 0.57 -19.54
N VAL A 247 -3.67 0.53 -18.73
CA VAL A 247 -2.74 1.66 -18.57
C VAL A 247 -1.48 1.44 -19.44
N PRO A 248 -1.01 2.46 -20.18
CA PRO A 248 0.26 2.43 -20.90
C PRO A 248 1.46 2.18 -19.98
N VAL A 249 2.45 1.46 -20.49
CA VAL A 249 3.62 1.04 -19.71
C VAL A 249 4.91 1.45 -20.40
N VAL A 250 5.80 2.07 -19.62
CA VAL A 250 7.20 2.31 -19.97
C VAL A 250 8.08 1.52 -18.99
N VAL A 251 9.11 0.86 -19.49
CA VAL A 251 10.13 0.22 -18.63
C VAL A 251 11.30 1.19 -18.47
N SER A 252 11.71 1.43 -17.22
CA SER A 252 12.94 2.15 -16.90
C SER A 252 13.96 1.17 -16.31
N VAL A 253 15.15 1.10 -16.92
CA VAL A 253 16.27 0.33 -16.39
C VAL A 253 17.24 1.29 -15.73
N ASN A 254 17.42 1.19 -14.41
CA ASN A 254 18.41 2.00 -13.72
C ASN A 254 19.81 1.46 -14.02
N ARG A 255 20.69 2.32 -14.54
CA ARG A 255 22.06 1.96 -14.91
C ARG A 255 22.91 1.64 -13.68
N PHE A 256 23.70 0.57 -13.75
CA PHE A 256 24.81 0.30 -12.85
C PHE A 256 26.14 0.24 -13.59
N SER A 257 27.24 0.52 -12.88
CA SER A 257 28.59 0.54 -13.46
C SER A 257 29.08 -0.81 -13.99
N SER A 258 28.52 -1.92 -13.49
CA SER A 258 28.86 -3.27 -13.97
C SER A 258 28.01 -3.75 -15.14
N ASP A 259 26.99 -2.98 -15.53
CA ASP A 259 26.06 -3.39 -16.58
C ASP A 259 26.73 -3.24 -17.95
N THR A 260 26.63 -4.29 -18.77
CA THR A 260 27.23 -4.32 -20.10
C THR A 260 26.27 -3.80 -21.17
N GLU A 261 26.81 -3.27 -22.27
CA GLU A 261 26.00 -2.86 -23.44
C GLU A 261 25.23 -4.05 -24.04
N THR A 262 25.79 -5.26 -23.96
CA THR A 262 25.14 -6.50 -24.42
C THR A 262 23.91 -6.84 -23.57
N GLU A 263 24.01 -6.78 -22.24
CA GLU A 263 22.87 -6.98 -21.33
C GLU A 263 21.80 -5.92 -21.52
N MET A 264 22.20 -4.66 -21.73
CA MET A 264 21.27 -3.55 -22.00
C MET A 264 20.52 -3.74 -23.33
N ALA A 265 21.22 -4.15 -24.39
CA ALA A 265 20.62 -4.47 -25.68
C ALA A 265 19.65 -5.65 -25.59
N LEU A 266 19.97 -6.66 -24.78
CA LEU A 266 19.10 -7.81 -24.55
C LEU A 266 17.77 -7.39 -23.93
N ILE A 267 17.78 -6.60 -22.84
CA ILE A 267 16.54 -6.14 -22.20
C ILE A 267 15.69 -5.32 -23.18
N LYS A 268 16.29 -4.37 -23.91
CA LYS A 268 15.56 -3.56 -24.89
C LYS A 268 14.84 -4.43 -25.92
N ARG A 269 15.55 -5.41 -26.48
CA ARG A 269 14.98 -6.37 -27.44
C ARG A 269 13.81 -7.17 -26.85
N HIS A 270 13.87 -7.56 -25.58
CA HIS A 270 12.75 -8.26 -24.94
C HIS A 270 11.56 -7.34 -24.66
N CYS A 271 11.80 -6.10 -24.23
CA CYS A 271 10.74 -5.10 -24.06
C CYS A 271 10.05 -4.75 -25.38
N GLU A 272 10.81 -4.64 -26.48
CA GLU A 272 10.26 -4.44 -27.83
C GLU A 272 9.31 -5.57 -28.25
N LYS A 273 9.64 -6.84 -27.96
CA LYS A 273 8.74 -7.99 -28.20
C LYS A 273 7.44 -7.89 -27.39
N LEU A 274 7.47 -7.25 -26.23
CA LEU A 274 6.28 -6.94 -25.43
C LEU A 274 5.56 -5.68 -25.91
N GLY A 275 6.07 -4.97 -26.91
CA GLY A 275 5.49 -3.70 -27.39
C GLY A 275 5.54 -2.58 -26.34
N VAL A 276 6.53 -2.59 -25.46
CA VAL A 276 6.76 -1.52 -24.48
C VAL A 276 8.10 -0.87 -24.70
N GLU A 277 8.15 0.45 -24.51
CA GLU A 277 9.40 1.19 -24.60
C GLU A 277 10.27 0.92 -23.37
N CYS A 278 11.57 0.79 -23.59
CA CYS A 278 12.55 0.52 -22.53
C CYS A 278 13.67 1.56 -22.56
N VAL A 279 13.73 2.37 -21.52
CA VAL A 279 14.67 3.47 -21.40
C VAL A 279 15.70 3.16 -20.33
N LEU A 280 16.97 3.38 -20.63
CA LEU A 280 18.03 3.38 -19.63
C LEU A 280 18.03 4.73 -18.93
N ALA A 281 18.05 4.73 -17.61
CA ALA A 281 18.03 5.94 -16.81
C ALA A 281 19.24 5.95 -15.84
N ASP A 282 19.93 7.09 -15.78
CA ASP A 282 21.15 7.31 -14.97
C ASP A 282 21.00 8.49 -14.01
N GLN A 283 19.78 8.72 -13.54
CA GLN A 283 19.45 9.82 -12.64
C GLN A 283 20.16 9.77 -11.29
N TRP A 284 20.64 8.59 -10.89
CA TRP A 284 21.44 8.45 -9.68
C TRP A 284 22.79 9.16 -9.80
N ALA A 285 23.46 9.04 -10.95
CA ALA A 285 24.76 9.66 -11.19
C ALA A 285 24.65 11.07 -11.78
N GLN A 286 23.61 11.35 -12.58
CA GLN A 286 23.50 12.56 -13.39
C GLN A 286 22.30 13.45 -13.05
N GLY A 287 21.57 13.16 -11.96
CA GLY A 287 20.37 13.92 -11.59
C GLY A 287 19.29 13.88 -12.67
N GLY A 288 18.52 14.95 -12.82
CA GLY A 288 17.45 15.06 -13.81
C GLY A 288 17.93 14.84 -15.25
N ALA A 289 19.16 15.25 -15.57
CA ALA A 289 19.77 15.04 -16.90
C ALA A 289 19.84 13.55 -17.28
N GLY A 290 20.05 12.66 -16.30
CA GLY A 290 20.10 11.21 -16.50
C GLY A 290 18.74 10.54 -16.76
N ALA A 291 17.63 11.26 -16.60
CA ALA A 291 16.27 10.77 -16.83
C ALA A 291 15.49 11.53 -17.92
N VAL A 292 16.14 12.41 -18.69
CA VAL A 292 15.48 13.20 -19.75
C VAL A 292 14.79 12.30 -20.78
N GLU A 293 15.46 11.25 -21.25
CA GLU A 293 14.87 10.33 -22.23
C GLU A 293 13.70 9.52 -21.65
N LEU A 294 13.75 9.21 -20.35
CA LEU A 294 12.62 8.58 -19.66
C LEU A 294 11.44 9.54 -19.61
N ALA A 295 11.66 10.79 -19.22
CA ALA A 295 10.62 11.82 -19.16
C ALA A 295 9.98 12.04 -20.54
N LYS A 296 10.78 12.21 -21.60
CA LYS A 296 10.27 12.34 -22.98
C LYS A 296 9.46 11.14 -23.41
N THR A 297 9.92 9.93 -23.09
CA THR A 297 9.23 8.68 -23.45
C THR A 297 7.90 8.56 -22.71
N VAL A 298 7.84 8.96 -21.44
CA VAL A 298 6.59 9.01 -20.67
C VAL A 298 5.60 10.01 -21.29
N VAL A 299 6.06 11.24 -21.60
CA VAL A 299 5.21 12.26 -22.24
C VAL A 299 4.68 11.75 -23.59
N ARG A 300 5.56 11.25 -24.47
CA ARG A 300 5.15 10.66 -25.75
C ARG A 300 4.16 9.53 -25.58
N THR A 301 4.40 8.63 -24.61
CA THR A 301 3.51 7.50 -24.34
C THR A 301 2.11 7.98 -23.93
N ILE A 302 2.02 9.01 -23.08
CA ILE A 302 0.74 9.59 -22.65
C ILE A 302 0.00 10.22 -23.85
N GLU A 303 0.71 10.95 -24.70
CA GLU A 303 0.13 11.62 -25.88
C GLU A 303 -0.34 10.65 -26.97
N GLU A 304 0.43 9.59 -27.23
CA GLU A 304 0.16 8.65 -28.33
C GLU A 304 -0.72 7.46 -27.92
N LYS A 305 -0.72 7.10 -26.63
CA LYS A 305 -1.43 5.93 -26.11
C LYS A 305 -2.29 6.34 -24.92
N PRO A 306 -3.50 6.85 -25.13
CA PRO A 306 -4.36 7.28 -24.03
C PRO A 306 -4.71 6.10 -23.11
N SER A 307 -4.72 6.36 -21.81
CA SER A 307 -5.06 5.35 -20.79
C SER A 307 -6.54 4.98 -20.82
N GLY A 308 -6.81 3.67 -20.87
CA GLY A 308 -8.12 3.07 -20.73
C GLY A 308 -8.36 2.55 -19.31
N PHE A 309 -7.82 3.22 -18.28
CA PHE A 309 -7.79 2.71 -16.90
C PHE A 309 -9.12 2.12 -16.43
N HIS A 310 -9.06 0.87 -15.98
CA HIS A 310 -10.14 0.22 -15.25
C HIS A 310 -9.58 -0.67 -14.12
N PRO A 311 -10.30 -0.83 -13.00
CA PRO A 311 -9.94 -1.80 -11.96
C PRO A 311 -9.96 -3.25 -12.47
N LEU A 312 -9.28 -4.16 -11.78
CA LEU A 312 -9.14 -5.56 -12.21
C LEU A 312 -10.47 -6.34 -12.11
N TYR A 313 -11.30 -5.98 -11.15
CA TYR A 313 -12.58 -6.64 -10.85
C TYR A 313 -13.65 -5.62 -10.44
N PRO A 314 -14.95 -5.89 -10.69
CA PRO A 314 -16.04 -5.02 -10.29
C PRO A 314 -16.35 -5.09 -8.79
N ASP A 315 -17.07 -4.09 -8.27
CA ASP A 315 -17.37 -3.96 -6.83
C ASP A 315 -18.31 -5.06 -6.31
N ASP A 316 -19.18 -5.60 -7.16
CA ASP A 316 -20.20 -6.61 -6.84
C ASP A 316 -19.69 -8.05 -6.86
N MET A 317 -18.46 -8.28 -7.35
CA MET A 317 -17.80 -9.58 -7.24
C MET A 317 -17.65 -9.98 -5.76
N THR A 318 -17.89 -11.25 -5.44
CA THR A 318 -17.74 -11.77 -4.08
C THR A 318 -16.31 -11.60 -3.58
N LEU A 319 -16.12 -11.43 -2.28
CA LEU A 319 -14.79 -11.24 -1.69
C LEU A 319 -13.84 -12.40 -2.05
N TRP A 320 -14.38 -13.63 -2.10
CA TRP A 320 -13.63 -14.82 -2.47
C TRP A 320 -13.18 -14.78 -3.94
N GLU A 321 -14.10 -14.44 -4.86
CA GLU A 321 -13.74 -14.36 -6.28
C GLU A 321 -12.83 -13.16 -6.58
N LYS A 322 -12.93 -12.04 -5.85
CA LYS A 322 -11.96 -10.93 -5.94
C LYS A 322 -10.56 -11.41 -5.58
N THR A 323 -10.44 -12.14 -4.47
CA THR A 323 -9.18 -12.73 -4.00
C THR A 323 -8.61 -13.70 -5.03
N ARG A 324 -9.46 -14.57 -5.57
CA ARG A 324 -9.10 -15.54 -6.61
C ARG A 324 -8.66 -14.85 -7.89
N THR A 325 -9.33 -13.78 -8.29
CA THR A 325 -9.00 -12.98 -9.47
C THR A 325 -7.61 -12.37 -9.33
N ILE A 326 -7.29 -11.73 -8.20
CA ILE A 326 -5.93 -11.20 -7.97
C ILE A 326 -4.90 -12.33 -8.04
N ALA A 327 -5.14 -13.45 -7.37
CA ALA A 327 -4.20 -14.56 -7.35
C ALA A 327 -3.92 -15.15 -8.75
N ARG A 328 -4.96 -15.33 -9.56
CA ARG A 328 -4.82 -15.92 -10.90
C ARG A 328 -4.28 -14.91 -11.91
N GLU A 329 -4.84 -13.72 -11.92
CA GLU A 329 -4.53 -12.71 -12.93
C GLU A 329 -3.20 -12.02 -12.65
N ILE A 330 -2.90 -11.66 -11.40
CA ILE A 330 -1.69 -10.91 -11.06
C ILE A 330 -0.55 -11.87 -10.70
N TYR A 331 -0.80 -12.89 -9.88
CA TYR A 331 0.27 -13.79 -9.40
C TYR A 331 0.51 -14.99 -10.32
N GLY A 332 -0.44 -15.29 -11.21
CA GLY A 332 -0.35 -16.48 -12.06
C GLY A 332 -0.60 -17.79 -11.29
N ALA A 333 -1.28 -17.72 -10.15
CA ALA A 333 -1.69 -18.92 -9.42
C ALA A 333 -2.72 -19.72 -10.23
N SER A 334 -2.74 -21.05 -10.06
CA SER A 334 -3.77 -21.90 -10.65
C SER A 334 -5.13 -21.68 -10.00
N ASP A 335 -5.17 -21.65 -8.66
CA ASP A 335 -6.33 -21.34 -7.84
C ASP A 335 -5.93 -20.91 -6.42
N ILE A 336 -6.91 -20.55 -5.59
CA ILE A 336 -6.75 -20.29 -4.15
C ILE A 336 -7.36 -21.43 -3.32
N SER A 337 -6.75 -21.69 -2.16
CA SER A 337 -7.27 -22.65 -1.19
C SER A 337 -7.14 -22.07 0.23
N ALA A 338 -8.10 -22.42 1.09
CA ALA A 338 -8.09 -22.04 2.49
C ALA A 338 -8.98 -23.00 3.29
N ASP A 339 -8.70 -23.10 4.59
CA ASP A 339 -9.51 -23.85 5.53
C ASP A 339 -10.93 -23.29 5.64
N LYS A 340 -11.86 -24.13 6.11
CA LYS A 340 -13.27 -23.77 6.26
C LYS A 340 -13.45 -22.47 7.06
N ALA A 341 -12.70 -22.28 8.15
CA ALA A 341 -12.80 -21.09 8.99
C ALA A 341 -12.52 -19.77 8.23
N VAL A 342 -11.60 -19.80 7.25
CA VAL A 342 -11.31 -18.62 6.42
C VAL A 342 -12.47 -18.37 5.45
N LYS A 343 -12.97 -19.41 4.77
CA LYS A 343 -14.13 -19.28 3.86
C LYS A 343 -15.38 -18.77 4.59
N ASP A 344 -15.63 -19.29 5.80
CA ASP A 344 -16.72 -18.84 6.66
C ASP A 344 -16.53 -17.35 7.02
N ARG A 345 -15.30 -16.90 7.31
CA ARG A 345 -15.04 -15.48 7.58
C ARG A 345 -15.29 -14.58 6.37
N PHE A 346 -14.97 -15.02 5.15
CA PHE A 346 -15.32 -14.30 3.93
C PHE A 346 -16.84 -14.13 3.81
N ALA A 347 -17.61 -15.20 4.03
CA ALA A 347 -19.07 -15.16 3.98
C ALA A 347 -19.68 -14.30 5.10
N GLU A 348 -19.08 -14.30 6.30
CA GLU A 348 -19.47 -13.41 7.40
C GLU A 348 -19.24 -11.94 7.04
N LEU A 349 -18.07 -11.58 6.52
CA LEU A 349 -17.77 -10.21 6.09
C LEU A 349 -18.76 -9.70 5.03
N GLU A 350 -19.16 -10.56 4.09
CA GLU A 350 -20.19 -10.21 3.11
C GLU A 350 -21.54 -9.92 3.78
N LYS A 351 -21.98 -10.77 4.73
CA LYS A 351 -23.21 -10.57 5.50
C LYS A 351 -23.16 -9.33 6.39
N GLU A 352 -21.98 -8.98 6.90
CA GLU A 352 -21.71 -7.76 7.68
C GLU A 352 -21.73 -6.49 6.80
N GLY A 353 -21.86 -6.61 5.47
CA GLY A 353 -21.96 -5.50 4.54
C GLY A 353 -20.64 -5.09 3.88
N PHE A 354 -19.56 -5.86 4.08
CA PHE A 354 -18.25 -5.59 3.48
C PHE A 354 -18.07 -6.16 2.07
N GLY A 355 -19.08 -6.83 1.50
CA GLY A 355 -18.96 -7.52 0.21
C GLY A 355 -18.49 -6.63 -0.95
N LYS A 356 -18.76 -5.32 -0.88
CA LYS A 356 -18.33 -4.33 -1.88
C LYS A 356 -16.94 -3.75 -1.66
N PHE A 357 -16.21 -4.18 -0.63
CA PHE A 357 -14.87 -3.69 -0.36
C PHE A 357 -13.86 -4.32 -1.35
N PRO A 358 -12.76 -3.60 -1.67
CA PRO A 358 -11.63 -4.19 -2.37
C PRO A 358 -10.84 -5.14 -1.45
N ILE A 359 -10.04 -6.02 -2.04
CA ILE A 359 -9.16 -6.95 -1.33
C ILE A 359 -7.76 -6.34 -1.21
N CYS A 360 -7.13 -6.52 -0.05
CA CYS A 360 -5.74 -6.17 0.19
C CYS A 360 -4.93 -7.44 0.47
N MET A 361 -4.17 -7.92 -0.51
CA MET A 361 -3.39 -9.15 -0.37
C MET A 361 -2.12 -8.93 0.48
N ALA A 362 -2.05 -9.57 1.64
CA ALA A 362 -0.82 -9.62 2.43
C ALA A 362 -0.03 -10.90 2.09
N LYS A 363 1.04 -10.76 1.30
CA LYS A 363 1.97 -11.84 0.95
C LYS A 363 3.43 -11.35 0.95
N THR A 364 4.37 -12.27 0.77
CA THR A 364 5.77 -11.94 0.47
C THR A 364 5.87 -11.00 -0.73
N GLN A 365 6.77 -10.03 -0.66
CA GLN A 365 7.12 -9.15 -1.77
C GLN A 365 8.18 -9.75 -2.71
N TYR A 366 8.79 -10.88 -2.30
CA TYR A 366 9.80 -11.63 -3.07
C TYR A 366 9.20 -12.85 -3.73
#